data_AF-A0A841BIT2-F1
#
_entry.id   AF-A0A841BIT2-F1
#
_cell.length_a   1.000
_cell.length_b   1.000
_cell.length_c   1.000
_cell.angle_alpha   90.00
_cell.angle_beta   90.00
_cell.angle_gamma   90.00
#
_symmetry.space_group_name_H-M   'P 1'
#
loop_
_entity.id
_entity.type
_entity.pdbx_description
1 polymer ?
#
loop_
_entity_poly.entity_id
_entity_poly.type
_entity_poly.pdbx_seq_one_letter_code
_entity_poly.pdbx_strand_id
1 'polypeptide(L)'
;MSDTLRTALRRTGDAAPVPRVADDTWTRGRRRRTLGRAGQAAAVLLAVAVLAVVPSLLDSGSRPHQAGDTDRPGSLGTAYPWQARHHERPNGPAAAVFSVRDGSGETSAVVGRDGSYRLLDTPPGHSIGIVSPDGRLLAGPGRVVDLTDGTPHEIRSGGIPMAWSPDGRKLLLALFRSRDPDADPFLTDQFTLYDIETRKEAVLLNGDSRTNTVVAFSPDGTRIAISVAQDSLAPRVVVLDTATTATIGTIPLAAHQRLAGTAAWTPDGRSVALVADEKCASGPCITRQETYDGWHLQFADPVTGAVADEKATGRSGRAQGIAGWRGPVPVVVDGNPLDVDPFNPSLVLALPDGTQQTLLTTPDGTRQLTVPRDLIENGTFADYRASPWDAQPWFYRSLGAGVLIAAALTALGLWLRRRRSAAGR
;
A
#
# COMPACT_ATOMS: atom_id res chain seq x y z
N MET A 1 76.71 45.49 32.20
CA MET A 1 75.52 46.34 32.04
C MET A 1 75.77 47.61 32.85
N SER A 2 75.96 48.76 32.20
CA SER A 2 76.41 49.99 32.89
C SER A 2 75.38 50.46 33.91
N ASP A 3 75.84 51.04 35.02
CA ASP A 3 74.95 51.59 36.06
C ASP A 3 74.04 52.70 35.51
N THR A 4 74.47 53.37 34.46
CA THR A 4 73.67 54.33 33.69
C THR A 4 72.43 53.67 33.07
N LEU A 5 72.57 52.49 32.47
CA LEU A 5 71.45 51.77 31.84
C LEU A 5 70.45 51.26 32.91
N ARG A 6 70.98 50.79 34.04
CA ARG A 6 70.16 50.31 35.17
C ARG A 6 69.36 51.44 35.82
N THR A 7 69.97 52.62 35.95
CA THR A 7 69.31 53.81 36.50
C THR A 7 68.27 54.37 35.52
N ALA A 8 68.58 54.37 34.22
CA ALA A 8 67.65 54.78 33.18
C ALA A 8 66.41 53.87 33.11
N LEU A 9 66.60 52.54 33.19
CA LEU A 9 65.52 51.55 33.20
C LEU A 9 64.65 51.62 34.47
N ARG A 10 65.26 51.88 35.64
CA ARG A 10 64.48 52.12 36.88
C ARG A 10 63.64 53.39 36.78
N ARG A 11 64.22 54.50 36.29
CA ARG A 11 63.45 55.73 36.06
C ARG A 11 62.31 55.55 35.07
N THR A 12 62.49 54.75 34.02
CA THR A 12 61.42 54.48 33.05
C THR A 12 60.36 53.51 33.61
N GLY A 13 60.76 52.56 34.44
CA GLY A 13 59.82 51.70 35.18
C GLY A 13 58.98 52.46 36.20
N ASP A 14 59.60 53.36 36.97
CA ASP A 14 58.94 54.17 38.01
C ASP A 14 58.07 55.27 37.41
N ALA A 15 58.39 55.76 36.21
CA ALA A 15 57.60 56.74 35.46
C ALA A 15 56.50 56.11 34.58
N ALA A 16 56.48 54.78 34.44
CA ALA A 16 55.45 54.11 33.66
C ALA A 16 54.11 54.12 34.45
N PRO A 17 53.02 54.64 33.88
CA PRO A 17 51.73 54.63 34.57
C PRO A 17 51.28 53.18 34.81
N VAL A 18 50.89 52.88 36.05
CA VAL A 18 50.36 51.57 36.43
C VAL A 18 49.17 51.24 35.51
N PRO A 19 49.18 50.10 34.80
CA PRO A 19 48.08 49.74 33.92
C PRO A 19 46.78 49.66 34.73
N ARG A 20 45.85 50.58 34.48
CA ARG A 20 44.53 50.54 35.11
C ARG A 20 43.70 49.44 34.46
N VAL A 21 43.79 48.26 35.02
CA VAL A 21 42.90 47.15 34.69
C VAL A 21 41.58 47.40 35.43
N ALA A 22 40.47 47.56 34.70
CA ALA A 22 39.16 47.79 35.31
C ALA A 22 38.82 46.66 36.31
N ASP A 23 38.32 47.02 37.50
CA ASP A 23 38.12 46.11 38.64
C ASP A 23 37.25 44.87 38.33
N ASP A 24 36.42 44.95 37.29
CA ASP A 24 35.50 43.90 36.88
C ASP A 24 36.02 43.01 35.73
N THR A 25 37.28 43.20 35.28
CA THR A 25 37.89 42.35 34.23
C THR A 25 37.89 40.87 34.59
N TRP A 26 38.18 40.55 35.86
CA TRP A 26 38.18 39.17 36.34
C TRP A 26 36.78 38.55 36.42
N THR A 27 35.78 39.31 36.86
CA THR A 27 34.38 38.84 36.92
C THR A 27 33.79 38.70 35.51
N ARG A 28 34.08 39.64 34.60
CA ARG A 28 33.76 39.53 33.16
C ARG A 28 34.41 38.31 32.52
N GLY A 29 35.68 38.05 32.81
CA GLY A 29 36.42 36.88 32.31
C GLY A 29 35.84 35.56 32.80
N ARG A 30 35.51 35.47 34.10
CA ARG A 30 34.85 34.29 34.69
C ARG A 30 33.46 34.04 34.08
N ARG A 31 32.63 35.08 33.97
CA ARG A 31 31.27 34.99 33.39
C ARG A 31 31.29 34.57 31.92
N ARG A 32 32.28 35.02 31.15
CA ARG A 32 32.48 34.58 29.75
C ARG A 32 32.89 33.10 29.65
N ARG A 33 33.76 32.61 30.54
CA ARG A 33 34.17 31.19 30.56
C ARG A 33 33.04 30.27 31.01
N THR A 34 32.26 30.66 32.01
CA THR A 34 31.11 29.86 32.47
C THR A 34 30.01 29.79 31.42
N LEU A 35 29.68 30.90 30.76
CA LEU A 35 28.73 30.90 29.64
C LEU A 35 29.23 30.07 28.43
N GLY A 36 30.54 30.07 28.17
CA GLY A 36 31.13 29.24 27.11
C GLY A 36 31.10 27.75 27.42
N ARG A 37 31.45 27.35 28.65
CA ARG A 37 31.40 25.95 29.11
C ARG A 37 29.97 25.44 29.23
N ALA A 38 29.03 26.28 29.69
CA ALA A 38 27.61 25.95 29.73
C ALA A 38 27.04 25.70 28.32
N GLY A 39 27.43 26.50 27.33
CA GLY A 39 27.04 26.28 25.93
C GLY A 39 27.60 24.99 25.34
N GLN A 40 28.85 24.63 25.65
CA GLN A 40 29.45 23.35 25.23
C GLN A 40 28.79 22.15 25.92
N ALA A 41 28.55 22.25 27.23
CA ALA A 41 27.85 21.21 27.98
C ALA A 41 26.42 21.00 27.48
N ALA A 42 25.70 22.08 27.17
CA ALA A 42 24.36 22.00 26.59
C ALA A 42 24.37 21.32 25.21
N ALA A 43 25.35 21.63 24.34
CA ALA A 43 25.48 20.99 23.03
C ALA A 43 25.81 19.48 23.14
N VAL A 44 26.69 19.10 24.07
CA VAL A 44 27.01 17.68 24.34
C VAL A 44 25.79 16.95 24.90
N LEU A 45 25.06 17.56 25.84
CA LEU A 45 23.83 16.98 26.38
C LEU A 45 22.74 16.82 25.31
N LEU A 46 22.61 17.77 24.39
CA LEU A 46 21.72 17.65 23.23
C LEU A 46 22.13 16.52 22.30
N ALA A 47 23.43 16.39 21.99
CA ALA A 47 23.94 15.30 21.16
C ALA A 47 23.75 13.92 21.82
N VAL A 48 24.00 13.80 23.12
CA VAL A 48 23.78 12.58 23.90
C VAL A 48 22.28 12.25 24.01
N ALA A 49 21.42 13.25 24.22
CA ALA A 49 19.97 13.05 24.24
C ALA A 49 19.46 12.57 22.88
N VAL A 50 19.95 13.14 21.77
CA VAL A 50 19.61 12.67 20.41
C VAL A 50 20.09 11.23 20.20
N LEU A 51 21.34 10.90 20.55
CA LEU A 51 21.88 9.54 20.43
C LEU A 51 21.19 8.51 21.34
N ALA A 52 20.70 8.93 22.50
CA ALA A 52 19.99 8.05 23.44
C ALA A 52 18.52 7.80 23.03
N VAL A 53 17.89 8.73 22.32
CA VAL A 53 16.48 8.64 21.89
C VAL A 53 16.35 7.90 20.55
N VAL A 54 17.35 7.96 19.67
CA VAL A 54 17.33 7.31 18.35
C VAL A 54 17.07 5.80 18.41
N PRO A 55 17.70 5.00 19.29
CA PRO A 55 17.42 3.56 19.39
C PRO A 55 15.96 3.26 19.78
N SER A 56 15.38 4.02 20.71
CA SER A 56 13.96 3.87 21.11
C SER A 56 12.96 4.32 20.04
N LEU A 57 13.35 5.23 19.13
CA LEU A 57 12.55 5.59 17.95
C LEU A 57 12.68 4.56 16.81
N LEU A 58 13.77 3.80 16.79
CA LEU A 58 13.99 2.72 15.82
C LEU A 58 13.32 1.41 16.26
N ASP A 59 13.17 1.19 17.57
CA ASP A 59 12.53 0.00 18.17
C ASP A 59 11.00 0.14 18.31
N SER A 60 10.45 1.33 18.01
CA SER A 60 8.99 1.49 17.82
C SER A 60 8.57 0.94 16.45
N GLY A 61 8.91 -0.31 16.18
CA GLY A 61 8.21 -1.10 15.18
C GLY A 61 6.74 -1.09 15.59
N SER A 62 5.93 -0.40 14.79
CA SER A 62 4.49 -0.21 14.99
C SER A 62 3.82 -1.58 14.95
N ARG A 63 3.82 -2.29 16.09
CA ARG A 63 3.00 -3.48 16.23
C ARG A 63 1.57 -3.05 16.00
N PRO A 64 0.84 -3.70 15.07
CA PRO A 64 -0.52 -3.34 14.78
C PRO A 64 -1.32 -3.43 16.08
N HIS A 65 -2.13 -2.41 16.36
CA HIS A 65 -3.02 -2.49 17.50
C HIS A 65 -4.12 -3.47 17.12
N GLN A 66 -4.11 -4.67 17.72
CA GLN A 66 -5.23 -5.59 17.60
C GLN A 66 -6.45 -4.86 18.17
N ALA A 67 -7.47 -4.68 17.35
CA ALA A 67 -8.76 -4.19 17.82
C ALA A 67 -9.23 -5.14 18.92
N GLY A 68 -9.30 -4.65 20.16
CA GLY A 68 -9.73 -5.42 21.33
C GLY A 68 -11.22 -5.74 21.35
N ASP A 69 -11.94 -5.49 20.24
CA ASP A 69 -13.37 -5.70 20.13
C ASP A 69 -13.69 -6.00 18.65
N THR A 70 -14.45 -7.07 18.39
CA THR A 70 -14.84 -7.52 17.04
C THR A 70 -15.77 -6.54 16.32
N ASP A 71 -16.15 -5.44 16.98
CA ASP A 71 -17.15 -4.48 16.53
C ASP A 71 -16.58 -3.27 15.77
N ARG A 72 -15.25 -3.05 15.83
CA ARG A 72 -14.60 -1.93 15.14
C ARG A 72 -13.91 -2.40 13.85
N PRO A 73 -14.16 -1.75 12.70
CA PRO A 73 -13.42 -2.05 11.48
C PRO A 73 -11.93 -1.78 11.66
N GLY A 74 -11.10 -2.65 11.08
CA GLY A 74 -9.68 -2.36 10.93
C GLY A 74 -9.46 -1.18 9.98
N SER A 75 -8.29 -0.56 10.06
CA SER A 75 -7.97 0.60 9.23
C SER A 75 -6.54 0.57 8.70
N LEU A 76 -6.36 1.00 7.46
CA LEU A 76 -5.05 1.27 6.89
C LEU A 76 -4.77 2.78 6.95
N GLY A 77 -3.62 3.15 7.53
CA GLY A 77 -3.09 4.52 7.45
C GLY A 77 -2.28 4.77 6.18
N THR A 78 -2.04 6.05 5.88
CA THR A 78 -1.23 6.49 4.73
C THR A 78 0.25 6.21 4.97
N ALA A 79 0.94 5.67 3.96
CA ALA A 79 2.39 5.53 3.99
C ALA A 79 3.08 6.89 3.87
N TYR A 80 4.22 7.07 4.55
CA TYR A 80 5.04 8.26 4.33
C TYR A 80 5.83 8.15 3.02
N PRO A 81 6.07 9.26 2.30
CA PRO A 81 6.81 9.22 1.03
C PRO A 81 8.29 8.84 1.19
N TRP A 82 8.81 8.87 2.42
CA TRP A 82 10.17 8.45 2.77
C TRP A 82 10.23 7.06 3.42
N GLN A 83 9.12 6.33 3.50
CA GLN A 83 9.05 4.98 4.06
C GLN A 83 10.07 4.07 3.37
N ALA A 84 10.64 3.11 4.11
CA ALA A 84 11.57 2.12 3.56
C ALA A 84 10.97 1.39 2.33
N ARG A 85 11.81 1.02 1.36
CA ARG A 85 11.37 0.31 0.15
C ARG A 85 11.35 -1.20 0.38
N HIS A 86 10.41 -1.87 -0.27
CA HIS A 86 10.20 -3.30 -0.08
C HIS A 86 11.42 -4.11 -0.52
N HIS A 87 12.00 -3.80 -1.68
CA HIS A 87 13.17 -4.48 -2.23
C HIS A 87 14.45 -4.34 -1.36
N GLU A 88 14.50 -3.36 -0.45
CA GLU A 88 15.61 -3.18 0.49
C GLU A 88 15.33 -3.82 1.85
N ARG A 89 14.07 -3.79 2.28
CA ARG A 89 13.61 -4.28 3.58
C ARG A 89 12.26 -4.98 3.42
N PRO A 90 12.22 -6.28 3.09
CA PRO A 90 10.97 -7.02 2.96
C PRO A 90 10.14 -7.02 4.26
N ASN A 91 8.81 -7.12 4.13
CA ASN A 91 7.85 -7.04 5.25
C ASN A 91 7.38 -8.41 5.76
N GLY A 92 7.71 -9.49 5.05
CA GLY A 92 7.02 -10.76 5.22
C GLY A 92 5.67 -10.79 4.48
N PRO A 93 4.78 -11.74 4.83
CA PRO A 93 3.46 -11.83 4.23
C PRO A 93 2.67 -10.53 4.43
N ALA A 94 2.01 -10.07 3.38
CA ALA A 94 1.18 -8.88 3.42
C ALA A 94 -0.07 -9.10 4.29
N ALA A 95 -0.54 -8.02 4.89
CA ALA A 95 -1.91 -7.84 5.35
C ALA A 95 -2.75 -7.09 4.30
N ALA A 96 -2.14 -6.16 3.56
CA ALA A 96 -2.76 -5.46 2.45
C ALA A 96 -1.69 -4.86 1.53
N VAL A 97 -2.05 -4.65 0.26
CA VAL A 97 -1.28 -3.83 -0.69
C VAL A 97 -2.24 -2.84 -1.32
N PHE A 98 -1.84 -1.57 -1.37
CA PHE A 98 -2.73 -0.51 -1.87
C PHE A 98 -1.93 0.62 -2.52
N SER A 99 -2.60 1.42 -3.35
CA SER A 99 -2.07 2.70 -3.83
C SER A 99 -2.94 3.87 -3.41
N VAL A 100 -2.31 4.98 -3.06
CA VAL A 100 -2.95 6.24 -2.69
C VAL A 100 -2.49 7.32 -3.65
N ARG A 101 -3.44 8.06 -4.21
CA ARG A 101 -3.18 9.25 -5.00
C ARG A 101 -3.52 10.50 -4.22
N ASP A 102 -2.55 11.40 -4.10
CA ASP A 102 -2.71 12.71 -3.50
C ASP A 102 -2.10 13.81 -4.39
N GLY A 103 -2.03 15.03 -3.90
CA GLY A 103 -1.46 16.17 -4.64
C GLY A 103 0.03 16.03 -4.99
N SER A 104 0.75 15.06 -4.42
CA SER A 104 2.17 14.78 -4.68
C SER A 104 2.39 13.67 -5.72
N GLY A 105 1.36 12.88 -6.02
CA GLY A 105 1.42 11.77 -6.96
C GLY A 105 0.72 10.52 -6.43
N GLU A 106 0.98 9.37 -7.06
CA GLU A 106 0.48 8.08 -6.60
C GLU A 106 1.60 7.30 -5.89
N THR A 107 1.34 6.86 -4.67
CA THR A 107 2.25 6.06 -3.85
C THR A 107 1.65 4.68 -3.62
N SER A 108 2.40 3.64 -3.93
CA SER A 108 2.01 2.25 -3.67
C SER A 108 2.76 1.70 -2.47
N ALA A 109 2.05 1.00 -1.59
CA ALA A 109 2.63 0.42 -0.38
C ALA A 109 2.11 -0.99 -0.11
N VAL A 110 2.99 -1.83 0.44
CA VAL A 110 2.66 -3.09 1.08
C VAL A 110 2.69 -2.90 2.60
N VAL A 111 1.66 -3.41 3.26
CA VAL A 111 1.55 -3.51 4.72
C VAL A 111 1.80 -4.95 5.10
N GLY A 112 2.83 -5.21 5.91
CA GLY A 112 3.11 -6.53 6.45
C GLY A 112 2.13 -6.89 7.56
N ARG A 113 1.94 -8.19 7.80
CA ARG A 113 1.17 -8.68 8.98
C ARG A 113 1.78 -8.22 10.31
N ASP A 114 3.06 -7.87 10.31
CA ASP A 114 3.78 -7.29 11.45
C ASP A 114 3.51 -5.79 11.67
N GLY A 115 2.72 -5.15 10.80
CA GLY A 115 2.40 -3.73 10.81
C GLY A 115 3.40 -2.83 10.09
N SER A 116 4.44 -3.40 9.50
CA SER A 116 5.45 -2.64 8.77
C SER A 116 4.93 -2.18 7.41
N TYR A 117 5.22 -0.93 7.05
CA TYR A 117 4.88 -0.37 5.74
C TYR A 117 6.13 -0.33 4.86
N ARG A 118 6.02 -0.74 3.60
CA ARG A 118 7.08 -0.52 2.60
C ARG A 118 6.53 0.01 1.30
N LEU A 119 7.29 0.93 0.69
CA LEU A 119 6.98 1.44 -0.63
C LEU A 119 7.28 0.40 -1.69
N LEU A 120 6.42 0.32 -2.70
CA LEU A 120 6.62 -0.46 -3.92
C LEU A 120 7.10 0.45 -5.05
N ASP A 121 7.98 -0.08 -5.90
CA ASP A 121 8.44 0.59 -7.12
C ASP A 121 7.44 0.37 -8.26
N THR A 122 6.21 0.80 -8.04
CA THR A 122 5.12 0.78 -9.02
C THR A 122 4.96 2.19 -9.59
N PRO A 123 5.13 2.39 -10.91
CA PRO A 123 4.89 3.70 -11.51
C PRO A 123 3.44 4.16 -11.33
N PRO A 124 3.17 5.47 -11.23
CA PRO A 124 1.81 5.99 -11.14
C PRO A 124 0.91 5.47 -12.28
N GLY A 125 -0.35 5.22 -11.97
CA GLY A 125 -1.34 4.71 -12.92
C GLY A 125 -1.15 3.25 -13.37
N HIS A 126 -0.13 2.55 -12.89
CA HIS A 126 0.07 1.13 -13.18
C HIS A 126 -0.60 0.26 -12.13
N SER A 127 -0.96 -0.97 -12.52
CA SER A 127 -1.52 -1.94 -11.58
C SER A 127 -0.54 -2.25 -10.45
N ILE A 128 -1.01 -2.24 -9.20
CA ILE A 128 -0.23 -2.69 -8.03
C ILE A 128 -0.07 -4.21 -7.97
N GLY A 129 -0.77 -4.96 -8.84
CA GLY A 129 -0.80 -6.41 -8.84
C GLY A 129 -1.83 -7.01 -7.88
N ILE A 130 -1.81 -8.34 -7.77
CA ILE A 130 -2.68 -9.12 -6.89
C ILE A 130 -1.85 -9.97 -5.93
N VAL A 131 -2.22 -9.95 -4.66
CA VAL A 131 -1.52 -10.71 -3.63
C VAL A 131 -2.06 -12.15 -3.55
N SER A 132 -1.18 -13.11 -3.28
CA SER A 132 -1.54 -14.52 -3.09
C SER A 132 -2.43 -14.71 -1.84
N PRO A 133 -3.18 -15.82 -1.75
CA PRO A 133 -4.10 -16.08 -0.64
C PRO A 133 -3.44 -15.98 0.74
N ASP A 134 -2.21 -16.51 0.86
CA ASP A 134 -1.40 -16.48 2.07
C ASP A 134 -0.71 -15.13 2.33
N GLY A 135 -0.75 -14.21 1.37
CA GLY A 135 -0.09 -12.91 1.44
C GLY A 135 1.40 -12.93 1.12
N ARG A 136 1.98 -14.08 0.75
CA ARG A 136 3.43 -14.23 0.57
C ARG A 136 3.92 -13.67 -0.76
N LEU A 137 3.14 -13.81 -1.83
CA LEU A 137 3.54 -13.46 -3.19
C LEU A 137 2.70 -12.29 -3.71
N LEU A 138 3.35 -11.37 -4.42
CA LEU A 138 2.68 -10.30 -5.16
C LEU A 138 2.91 -10.50 -6.65
N ALA A 139 1.86 -10.86 -7.38
CA ALA A 139 1.91 -10.97 -8.83
C ALA A 139 1.56 -9.62 -9.47
N GLY A 140 2.49 -9.06 -10.25
CA GLY A 140 2.27 -7.93 -11.15
C GLY A 140 2.47 -8.34 -12.61
N PRO A 141 2.28 -7.40 -13.56
CA PRO A 141 2.54 -7.67 -14.97
C PRO A 141 3.98 -8.17 -15.19
N GLY A 142 4.10 -9.38 -15.74
CA GLY A 142 5.39 -10.01 -16.09
C GLY A 142 6.29 -10.42 -14.93
N ARG A 143 5.85 -10.30 -13.66
CA ARG A 143 6.66 -10.73 -12.51
C ARG A 143 5.84 -11.12 -11.29
N VAL A 144 6.37 -12.02 -10.49
CA VAL A 144 5.91 -12.31 -9.12
C VAL A 144 7.04 -11.93 -8.16
N VAL A 145 6.73 -11.23 -7.08
CA VAL A 145 7.71 -10.90 -6.03
C VAL A 145 7.35 -11.68 -4.77
N ASP A 146 8.33 -12.37 -4.17
CA ASP A 146 8.17 -12.92 -2.83
C ASP A 146 8.34 -11.79 -1.81
N LEU A 147 7.28 -11.52 -1.05
CA LEU A 147 7.24 -10.42 -0.09
C LEU A 147 8.03 -10.72 1.21
N THR A 148 8.51 -11.94 1.38
CA THR A 148 9.31 -12.34 2.55
C THR A 148 10.78 -12.02 2.41
N ASP A 149 11.32 -12.09 1.20
CA ASP A 149 12.73 -11.82 0.91
C ASP A 149 12.95 -10.75 -0.18
N GLY A 150 11.88 -10.29 -0.84
CA GLY A 150 11.92 -9.29 -1.90
C GLY A 150 12.37 -9.83 -3.25
N THR A 151 12.54 -11.14 -3.40
CA THR A 151 13.08 -11.77 -4.62
C THR A 151 12.04 -11.73 -5.75
N PRO A 152 12.36 -11.13 -6.90
CA PRO A 152 11.49 -11.19 -8.07
C PRO A 152 11.69 -12.50 -8.84
N HIS A 153 10.60 -12.97 -9.42
CA HIS A 153 10.51 -14.07 -10.37
C HIS A 153 9.82 -13.57 -11.63
N GLU A 154 10.54 -13.58 -12.76
CA GLU A 154 9.97 -13.17 -14.03
C GLU A 154 9.00 -14.21 -14.58
N ILE A 155 7.87 -13.72 -15.08
CA ILE A 155 6.91 -14.52 -15.85
C ILE A 155 7.24 -14.30 -17.32
N ARG A 156 7.80 -15.31 -17.96
CA ARG A 156 8.33 -15.21 -19.33
C ARG A 156 7.31 -14.70 -20.35
N SER A 157 6.04 -15.06 -20.20
CA SER A 157 4.98 -14.63 -21.10
C SER A 157 4.58 -13.16 -20.94
N GLY A 158 4.96 -12.49 -19.85
CA GLY A 158 4.60 -11.11 -19.59
C GLY A 158 3.12 -10.87 -19.26
N GLY A 159 2.35 -11.94 -19.00
CA GLY A 159 0.90 -11.85 -18.80
C GLY A 159 0.48 -10.99 -17.62
N ILE A 160 -0.74 -10.45 -17.72
CA ILE A 160 -1.38 -9.70 -16.63
C ILE A 160 -2.00 -10.73 -15.66
N PRO A 161 -1.67 -10.67 -14.37
CA PRO A 161 -2.23 -11.58 -13.39
C PRO A 161 -3.70 -11.26 -13.11
N MET A 162 -4.55 -12.30 -13.19
CA MET A 162 -6.00 -12.17 -13.07
C MET A 162 -6.55 -12.76 -11.76
N ALA A 163 -6.07 -13.95 -11.38
CA ALA A 163 -6.40 -14.56 -10.08
C ALA A 163 -5.40 -15.64 -9.67
N TRP A 164 -5.25 -15.79 -8.37
CA TRP A 164 -4.54 -16.90 -7.75
C TRP A 164 -5.46 -18.12 -7.55
N SER A 165 -4.90 -19.32 -7.70
CA SER A 165 -5.53 -20.52 -7.15
C SER A 165 -5.59 -20.43 -5.62
N PRO A 166 -6.55 -21.11 -4.97
CA PRO A 166 -6.74 -21.01 -3.51
C PRO A 166 -5.51 -21.45 -2.70
N ASP A 167 -4.72 -22.38 -3.24
CA ASP A 167 -3.47 -22.85 -2.63
C ASP A 167 -2.25 -21.94 -2.90
N GLY A 168 -2.42 -20.86 -3.68
CA GLY A 168 -1.36 -19.93 -4.08
C GLY A 168 -0.31 -20.52 -5.04
N ARG A 169 -0.52 -21.72 -5.57
CA ARG A 169 0.49 -22.41 -6.42
C ARG A 169 0.36 -22.11 -7.89
N LYS A 170 -0.82 -21.67 -8.33
CA LYS A 170 -1.10 -21.34 -9.72
C LYS A 170 -1.66 -19.94 -9.84
N LEU A 171 -1.35 -19.31 -10.96
CA LEU A 171 -1.76 -17.97 -11.30
C LEU A 171 -2.38 -18.00 -12.69
N LEU A 172 -3.61 -17.50 -12.81
CA LEU A 172 -4.23 -17.31 -14.11
C LEU A 172 -3.77 -15.98 -14.70
N LEU A 173 -3.22 -16.03 -15.90
CA LEU A 173 -2.70 -14.89 -16.65
C LEU A 173 -3.58 -14.61 -17.87
N ALA A 174 -3.84 -13.33 -18.12
CA ALA A 174 -4.35 -12.84 -19.38
C ALA A 174 -3.19 -12.35 -20.26
N LEU A 175 -3.15 -12.82 -21.50
CA LEU A 175 -2.10 -12.50 -22.48
C LEU A 175 -2.71 -11.77 -23.68
N PHE A 176 -2.06 -10.66 -24.04
CA PHE A 176 -2.35 -9.82 -25.19
C PHE A 176 -1.20 -10.03 -26.19
N ARG A 177 -1.36 -10.99 -27.10
CA ARG A 177 -0.34 -11.45 -28.06
C ARG A 177 -0.74 -11.26 -29.51
N SER A 178 -1.80 -10.51 -29.81
CA SER A 178 -2.20 -10.27 -31.19
C SER A 178 -1.03 -9.73 -32.00
N ARG A 179 -0.76 -10.41 -33.11
CA ARG A 179 0.28 -10.03 -34.09
C ARG A 179 -0.30 -9.17 -35.21
N ASP A 180 -1.60 -8.94 -35.18
CA ASP A 180 -2.29 -8.08 -36.12
C ASP A 180 -2.12 -6.63 -35.64
N PRO A 181 -1.44 -5.76 -36.41
CA PRO A 181 -1.29 -4.35 -36.06
C PRO A 181 -2.62 -3.59 -36.03
N ASP A 182 -3.68 -4.14 -36.63
CA ASP A 182 -5.04 -3.59 -36.63
C ASP A 182 -5.93 -4.21 -35.54
N ALA A 183 -5.45 -5.20 -34.79
CA ALA A 183 -6.22 -5.78 -33.68
C ALA A 183 -6.38 -4.76 -32.55
N ASP A 184 -7.57 -4.76 -31.94
CA ASP A 184 -7.84 -3.96 -30.76
C ASP A 184 -6.85 -4.36 -29.65
N PRO A 185 -5.95 -3.44 -29.22
CA PRO A 185 -4.87 -3.74 -28.29
C PRO A 185 -5.38 -4.14 -26.90
N PHE A 186 -6.68 -4.06 -26.68
CA PHE A 186 -7.34 -4.41 -25.43
C PHE A 186 -8.08 -5.76 -25.46
N LEU A 187 -7.98 -6.53 -26.55
CA LEU A 187 -8.48 -7.90 -26.61
C LEU A 187 -7.51 -8.84 -25.88
N THR A 188 -8.01 -9.55 -24.86
CA THR A 188 -7.28 -10.67 -24.29
C THR A 188 -7.35 -11.80 -25.27
N ASP A 189 -6.21 -12.27 -25.79
CA ASP A 189 -6.13 -13.33 -26.80
C ASP A 189 -6.07 -14.73 -26.16
N GLN A 190 -5.51 -14.81 -24.96
CA GLN A 190 -5.26 -16.09 -24.30
C GLN A 190 -5.28 -15.98 -22.77
N PHE A 191 -5.95 -16.94 -22.14
CA PHE A 191 -5.82 -17.23 -20.72
C PHE A 191 -4.89 -18.41 -20.51
N THR A 192 -3.89 -18.22 -19.65
CA THR A 192 -2.83 -19.21 -19.39
C THR A 192 -2.70 -19.44 -17.89
N LEU A 193 -2.68 -20.71 -17.49
CA LEU A 193 -2.38 -21.12 -16.14
C LEU A 193 -0.87 -21.22 -15.97
N TYR A 194 -0.32 -20.42 -15.07
CA TYR A 194 1.09 -20.40 -14.70
C TYR A 194 1.29 -21.08 -13.36
N ASP A 195 2.15 -22.09 -13.32
CA ASP A 195 2.53 -22.80 -12.10
C ASP A 195 3.78 -22.16 -11.50
N ILE A 196 3.69 -21.68 -10.25
CA ILE A 196 4.76 -20.90 -9.60
C ILE A 196 6.02 -21.75 -9.37
N GLU A 197 5.85 -23.00 -8.97
CA GLU A 197 6.95 -23.87 -8.56
C GLU A 197 7.72 -24.38 -9.79
N THR A 198 6.99 -24.93 -10.76
CA THR A 198 7.58 -25.51 -11.97
C THR A 198 7.89 -24.48 -13.04
N ARG A 199 7.35 -23.25 -12.91
CA ARG A 199 7.45 -22.16 -13.90
C ARG A 199 6.93 -22.54 -15.28
N LYS A 200 5.96 -23.46 -15.32
CA LYS A 200 5.32 -23.94 -16.56
C LYS A 200 4.03 -23.18 -16.82
N GLU A 201 3.74 -23.01 -18.10
CA GLU A 201 2.53 -22.37 -18.60
C GLU A 201 1.70 -23.38 -19.37
N ALA A 202 0.40 -23.42 -19.08
CA ALA A 202 -0.58 -24.21 -19.81
C ALA A 202 -1.71 -23.30 -20.32
N VAL A 203 -1.94 -23.32 -21.62
CA VAL A 203 -3.04 -22.56 -22.23
C VAL A 203 -4.36 -23.16 -21.76
N LEU A 204 -5.21 -22.33 -21.16
CA LEU A 204 -6.51 -22.74 -20.63
C LEU A 204 -7.64 -22.41 -21.62
N LEU A 205 -7.59 -21.22 -22.22
CA LEU A 205 -8.60 -20.75 -23.16
C LEU A 205 -7.96 -19.79 -24.15
N ASN A 206 -8.12 -20.05 -25.44
CA ASN A 206 -7.91 -19.05 -26.47
C ASN A 206 -9.23 -18.30 -26.66
N GLY A 207 -9.20 -17.00 -26.81
CA GLY A 207 -10.41 -16.28 -27.15
C GLY A 207 -10.12 -14.83 -27.44
N ASP A 208 -11.01 -14.20 -28.22
CA ASP A 208 -11.02 -12.76 -28.45
C ASP A 208 -11.92 -12.11 -27.41
N SER A 209 -11.52 -12.14 -26.13
CA SER A 209 -12.35 -11.59 -25.05
C SER A 209 -12.03 -10.11 -24.84
N ARG A 210 -13.06 -9.25 -24.94
CA ARG A 210 -12.92 -7.81 -24.67
C ARG A 210 -12.59 -7.51 -23.21
N THR A 211 -12.18 -6.27 -22.98
CA THR A 211 -11.83 -5.66 -21.68
C THR A 211 -12.86 -5.95 -20.58
N ASN A 212 -12.36 -6.10 -19.35
CA ASN A 212 -13.10 -6.44 -18.12
C ASN A 212 -13.40 -7.93 -17.90
N THR A 213 -12.55 -8.81 -18.41
CA THR A 213 -12.63 -10.24 -18.05
C THR A 213 -12.38 -10.41 -16.55
N VAL A 214 -13.33 -11.03 -15.85
CA VAL A 214 -13.20 -11.45 -14.45
C VAL A 214 -13.07 -12.96 -14.42
N VAL A 215 -12.24 -13.46 -13.51
CA VAL A 215 -11.97 -14.89 -13.36
C VAL A 215 -12.05 -15.29 -11.88
N ALA A 216 -12.55 -16.49 -11.60
CA ALA A 216 -12.63 -17.01 -10.25
C ALA A 216 -12.32 -18.51 -10.21
N PHE A 217 -11.40 -18.91 -9.32
CA PHE A 217 -11.17 -20.32 -9.00
C PHE A 217 -12.23 -20.82 -8.01
N SER A 218 -12.65 -22.08 -8.17
CA SER A 218 -13.40 -22.79 -7.13
C SER A 218 -12.55 -22.94 -5.87
N PRO A 219 -13.15 -23.08 -4.67
CA PRO A 219 -12.40 -23.16 -3.41
C PRO A 219 -11.45 -24.36 -3.33
N ASP A 220 -11.77 -25.45 -4.04
CA ASP A 220 -10.93 -26.64 -4.17
C ASP A 220 -9.87 -26.53 -5.29
N GLY A 221 -9.88 -25.45 -6.07
CA GLY A 221 -8.96 -25.21 -7.20
C GLY A 221 -9.17 -26.11 -8.41
N THR A 222 -10.23 -26.94 -8.44
CA THR A 222 -10.47 -27.90 -9.53
C THR A 222 -11.19 -27.28 -10.73
N ARG A 223 -11.81 -26.11 -10.55
CA ARG A 223 -12.56 -25.40 -11.59
C ARG A 223 -12.20 -23.92 -11.67
N ILE A 224 -12.36 -23.34 -12.84
CA ILE A 224 -12.25 -21.89 -13.08
C ILE A 224 -13.51 -21.42 -13.80
N ALA A 225 -14.07 -20.31 -13.33
CA ALA A 225 -15.11 -19.55 -14.01
C ALA A 225 -14.47 -18.31 -14.67
N ILE A 226 -14.69 -18.12 -15.97
CA ILE A 226 -14.15 -16.99 -16.75
C ILE A 226 -15.31 -16.27 -17.41
N SER A 227 -15.44 -14.96 -17.17
CA SER A 227 -16.36 -14.12 -17.93
C SER A 227 -15.78 -13.85 -19.33
N VAL A 228 -16.52 -14.22 -20.37
CA VAL A 228 -16.09 -14.11 -21.76
C VAL A 228 -17.13 -13.31 -22.55
N ALA A 229 -16.66 -12.31 -23.30
CA ALA A 229 -17.48 -11.52 -24.22
C ALA A 229 -16.76 -11.41 -25.57
N GLN A 230 -17.40 -11.93 -26.63
CA GLN A 230 -16.89 -11.97 -28.00
C GLN A 230 -17.88 -11.23 -28.90
N ASP A 231 -17.41 -10.51 -29.92
CA ASP A 231 -18.23 -9.58 -30.73
C ASP A 231 -19.52 -10.18 -31.30
N SER A 232 -19.52 -11.47 -31.63
CA SER A 232 -20.66 -12.18 -32.23
C SER A 232 -21.49 -13.00 -31.24
N LEU A 233 -21.14 -13.02 -29.95
CA LEU A 233 -21.78 -13.87 -28.94
C LEU A 233 -22.19 -13.08 -27.70
N ALA A 234 -23.35 -13.44 -27.16
CA ALA A 234 -23.80 -12.89 -25.88
C ALA A 234 -22.75 -13.14 -24.77
N PRO A 235 -22.60 -12.20 -23.81
CA PRO A 235 -21.70 -12.36 -22.68
C PRO A 235 -22.10 -13.60 -21.88
N ARG A 236 -21.11 -14.35 -21.43
CA ARG A 236 -21.29 -15.62 -20.72
C ARG A 236 -20.15 -15.87 -19.76
N VAL A 237 -20.38 -16.73 -18.77
CA VAL A 237 -19.32 -17.31 -17.96
C VAL A 237 -19.07 -18.73 -18.45
N VAL A 238 -17.83 -19.03 -18.81
CA VAL A 238 -17.38 -20.38 -19.15
C VAL A 238 -16.76 -21.01 -17.91
N VAL A 239 -17.19 -22.22 -17.57
CA VAL A 239 -16.64 -22.99 -16.46
C VAL A 239 -15.75 -24.10 -17.03
N LEU A 240 -14.51 -24.15 -16.57
CA LEU A 240 -13.48 -25.06 -17.06
C LEU A 240 -12.95 -25.94 -15.94
N ASP A 241 -12.56 -27.17 -16.27
CA ASP A 241 -11.77 -28.04 -15.41
C ASP A 241 -10.29 -27.61 -15.45
N THR A 242 -9.65 -27.44 -14.29
CA THR A 242 -8.28 -26.90 -14.23
C THR A 242 -7.21 -27.88 -14.67
N ALA A 243 -7.48 -29.18 -14.65
CA ALA A 243 -6.52 -30.22 -15.00
C ALA A 243 -6.59 -30.59 -16.48
N THR A 244 -7.82 -30.70 -17.01
CA THR A 244 -8.10 -31.15 -18.38
C THR A 244 -8.34 -30.00 -19.34
N THR A 245 -8.54 -28.77 -18.84
CA THR A 245 -8.93 -27.57 -19.60
C THR A 245 -10.28 -27.70 -20.33
N ALA A 246 -11.02 -28.77 -20.04
CA ALA A 246 -12.28 -29.04 -20.69
C ALA A 246 -13.38 -28.12 -20.16
N THR A 247 -14.27 -27.69 -21.05
CA THR A 247 -15.48 -26.95 -20.66
C THR A 247 -16.44 -27.87 -19.91
N ILE A 248 -16.73 -27.52 -18.66
CA ILE A 248 -17.70 -28.20 -17.79
C ILE A 248 -19.10 -27.68 -18.06
N GLY A 249 -19.24 -26.37 -18.24
CA GLY A 249 -20.53 -25.72 -18.40
C GLY A 249 -20.40 -24.28 -18.88
N THR A 250 -21.54 -23.69 -19.22
CA THR A 250 -21.63 -22.31 -19.68
C THR A 250 -22.86 -21.66 -19.06
N ILE A 251 -22.67 -20.48 -18.48
CA ILE A 251 -23.70 -19.70 -17.80
C ILE A 251 -23.97 -18.46 -18.67
N PRO A 252 -25.16 -18.32 -19.28
CA PRO A 252 -25.49 -17.12 -20.05
C PRO A 252 -25.63 -15.92 -19.10
N LEU A 253 -25.12 -14.76 -19.51
CA LEU A 253 -25.30 -13.51 -18.77
C LEU A 253 -26.33 -12.62 -19.46
N ALA A 254 -27.33 -12.17 -18.69
CA ALA A 254 -28.22 -11.09 -19.08
C ALA A 254 -27.49 -9.74 -19.09
N ALA A 255 -28.10 -8.71 -19.69
CA ALA A 255 -27.49 -7.40 -19.92
C ALA A 255 -27.00 -6.66 -18.64
N HIS A 256 -27.47 -7.07 -17.45
CA HIS A 256 -27.08 -6.49 -16.15
C HIS A 256 -26.51 -7.53 -15.18
N GLN A 257 -26.12 -8.70 -15.69
CA GLN A 257 -25.43 -9.72 -14.92
C GLN A 257 -23.94 -9.72 -15.25
N ARG A 258 -23.12 -9.98 -14.24
CA ARG A 258 -21.68 -10.23 -14.39
C ARG A 258 -21.17 -11.16 -13.33
N LEU A 259 -20.02 -11.79 -13.58
CA LEU A 259 -19.34 -12.60 -12.57
C LEU A 259 -19.03 -11.75 -11.32
N ALA A 260 -19.30 -12.28 -10.12
CA ALA A 260 -19.22 -11.54 -8.87
C ALA A 260 -17.79 -11.37 -8.33
N GLY A 261 -16.80 -11.04 -9.17
CA GLY A 261 -15.41 -10.82 -8.75
C GLY A 261 -14.55 -12.09 -8.70
N THR A 262 -13.36 -11.98 -8.10
CA THR A 262 -12.35 -13.05 -8.08
C THR A 262 -12.66 -14.19 -7.12
N ALA A 263 -13.54 -13.96 -6.15
CA ALA A 263 -14.05 -14.95 -5.21
C ALA A 263 -15.52 -15.32 -5.48
N ALA A 264 -15.95 -15.32 -6.76
CA ALA A 264 -17.34 -15.56 -7.13
C ALA A 264 -17.87 -16.97 -6.79
N TRP A 265 -17.02 -17.98 -6.64
CA TRP A 265 -17.50 -19.30 -6.22
C TRP A 265 -17.97 -19.29 -4.78
N THR A 266 -19.10 -19.95 -4.52
CA THR A 266 -19.57 -20.18 -3.15
C THR A 266 -18.54 -21.02 -2.38
N PRO A 267 -18.42 -20.87 -1.05
CA PRO A 267 -17.42 -21.57 -0.25
C PRO A 267 -17.52 -23.10 -0.32
N ASP A 268 -18.71 -23.63 -0.59
CA ASP A 268 -18.97 -25.06 -0.78
C ASP A 268 -18.66 -25.56 -2.20
N GLY A 269 -18.27 -24.66 -3.12
CA GLY A 269 -17.93 -24.95 -4.51
C GLY A 269 -19.12 -25.34 -5.39
N ARG A 270 -20.36 -25.22 -4.91
CA ARG A 270 -21.55 -25.70 -5.62
C ARG A 270 -22.11 -24.70 -6.62
N SER A 271 -21.89 -23.42 -6.42
CA SER A 271 -22.48 -22.37 -7.26
C SER A 271 -21.47 -21.27 -7.59
N VAL A 272 -21.73 -20.58 -8.69
CA VAL A 272 -21.00 -19.38 -9.10
C VAL A 272 -21.91 -18.18 -8.85
N ALA A 273 -21.47 -17.25 -8.01
CA ALA A 273 -22.17 -16.01 -7.76
C ALA A 273 -22.00 -15.04 -8.93
N LEU A 274 -23.10 -14.42 -9.31
CA LEU A 274 -23.22 -13.32 -10.25
C LEU A 274 -23.68 -12.09 -9.48
N VAL A 275 -23.20 -10.91 -9.86
CA VAL A 275 -23.84 -9.66 -9.47
C VAL A 275 -24.89 -9.33 -10.52
N ALA A 276 -26.11 -9.11 -10.08
CA ALA A 276 -27.19 -8.52 -10.85
C ALA A 276 -27.37 -7.08 -10.40
N ASP A 277 -27.09 -6.14 -11.30
CA ASP A 277 -27.32 -4.72 -11.04
C ASP A 277 -28.83 -4.42 -11.25
N GLU A 278 -29.48 -3.75 -10.29
CA GLU A 278 -30.91 -3.44 -10.33
C GLU A 278 -31.21 -2.24 -11.24
N LYS A 279 -32.39 -2.26 -11.88
CA LYS A 279 -32.79 -1.23 -12.86
C LYS A 279 -32.86 0.17 -12.25
N CYS A 280 -32.73 1.16 -13.12
CA CYS A 280 -32.80 2.58 -12.80
C CYS A 280 -34.23 3.06 -12.54
N ALA A 281 -34.45 3.86 -11.49
CA ALA A 281 -35.74 4.52 -11.23
C ALA A 281 -36.17 5.50 -12.34
N SER A 282 -35.23 6.03 -13.14
CA SER A 282 -35.50 7.09 -14.12
C SER A 282 -34.89 6.82 -15.51
N GLY A 283 -35.57 6.02 -16.33
CA GLY A 283 -35.34 5.94 -17.79
C GLY A 283 -34.34 4.87 -18.27
N PRO A 284 -34.10 4.76 -19.61
CA PRO A 284 -33.20 3.76 -20.17
C PRO A 284 -31.77 4.00 -19.67
N CYS A 285 -31.06 2.91 -19.33
CA CYS A 285 -29.67 2.93 -18.91
C CYS A 285 -28.77 3.53 -20.01
N ILE A 286 -28.61 4.85 -20.02
CA ILE A 286 -27.57 5.49 -20.82
C ILE A 286 -26.27 5.30 -20.05
N THR A 287 -25.18 5.00 -20.75
CA THR A 287 -23.86 4.54 -20.28
C THR A 287 -23.12 5.41 -19.25
N ARG A 288 -23.77 6.35 -18.56
CA ARG A 288 -23.26 6.91 -17.30
C ARG A 288 -23.67 5.99 -16.15
N GLN A 289 -22.69 5.55 -15.36
CA GLN A 289 -22.81 4.73 -14.14
C GLN A 289 -23.74 5.31 -13.04
N GLU A 290 -24.49 6.39 -13.31
CA GLU A 290 -25.22 7.25 -12.38
C GLU A 290 -26.62 6.75 -12.01
N THR A 291 -27.02 5.49 -12.29
CA THR A 291 -28.45 5.17 -12.24
C THR A 291 -28.83 3.75 -11.79
N TYR A 292 -27.93 2.96 -11.21
CA TYR A 292 -28.35 1.67 -10.61
C TYR A 292 -29.00 1.93 -9.25
N ASP A 293 -30.23 1.44 -9.04
CA ASP A 293 -30.95 1.59 -7.76
C ASP A 293 -30.43 0.62 -6.67
N GLY A 294 -29.51 -0.26 -7.04
CA GLY A 294 -28.86 -1.21 -6.16
C GLY A 294 -28.31 -2.42 -6.92
N TRP A 295 -28.01 -3.47 -6.18
CA TRP A 295 -27.55 -4.74 -6.72
C TRP A 295 -27.89 -5.89 -5.76
N HIS A 296 -27.94 -7.09 -6.30
CA HIS A 296 -28.02 -8.33 -5.53
C HIS A 296 -27.19 -9.42 -6.18
N LEU A 297 -27.09 -10.54 -5.50
CA LEU A 297 -26.42 -11.75 -5.95
C LEU A 297 -27.43 -12.71 -6.55
N GLN A 298 -26.97 -13.38 -7.58
CA GLN A 298 -27.62 -14.55 -8.13
C GLN A 298 -26.62 -15.69 -8.13
N PHE A 299 -27.11 -16.91 -7.94
CA PHE A 299 -26.29 -18.11 -7.87
C PHE A 299 -26.60 -18.98 -9.07
N ALA A 300 -25.57 -19.21 -9.88
CA ALA A 300 -25.64 -20.04 -11.06
C ALA A 300 -25.07 -21.43 -10.77
N ASP A 301 -25.75 -22.45 -11.25
CA ASP A 301 -25.20 -23.80 -11.30
C ASP A 301 -24.11 -23.87 -12.40
N PRO A 302 -22.88 -24.29 -12.04
CA PRO A 302 -21.74 -24.21 -12.95
C PRO A 302 -21.79 -25.21 -14.12
N VAL A 303 -22.68 -26.20 -14.07
CA VAL A 303 -22.81 -27.26 -15.08
C VAL A 303 -23.98 -26.96 -16.00
N THR A 304 -25.15 -26.73 -15.42
CA THR A 304 -26.41 -26.53 -16.15
C THR A 304 -26.64 -25.09 -16.58
N GLY A 305 -25.96 -24.12 -15.96
CA GLY A 305 -26.17 -22.69 -16.20
C GLY A 305 -27.48 -22.15 -15.61
N ALA A 306 -28.22 -22.94 -14.84
CA ALA A 306 -29.45 -22.49 -14.18
C ALA A 306 -29.12 -21.43 -13.12
N VAL A 307 -29.85 -20.30 -13.14
CA VAL A 307 -29.63 -19.16 -12.24
C VAL A 307 -30.78 -19.05 -11.24
N ALA A 308 -30.46 -18.85 -9.97
CA ALA A 308 -31.42 -18.57 -8.90
C ALA A 308 -31.06 -17.27 -8.18
N ASP A 309 -32.06 -16.47 -7.82
CA ASP A 309 -31.86 -15.24 -7.04
C ASP A 309 -31.54 -15.52 -5.57
N GLU A 310 -30.69 -14.67 -4.99
CA GLU A 310 -30.56 -14.62 -3.53
C GLU A 310 -31.85 -14.08 -2.88
N LYS A 311 -32.03 -14.39 -1.58
CA LYS A 311 -33.16 -13.87 -0.81
C LYS A 311 -33.02 -12.38 -0.47
N ALA A 312 -31.79 -11.91 -0.32
CA ALA A 312 -31.44 -10.56 0.09
C ALA A 312 -31.38 -9.62 -1.14
N THR A 313 -32.50 -9.13 -1.64
CA THR A 313 -32.55 -8.29 -2.84
C THR A 313 -32.30 -6.81 -2.53
N GLY A 314 -31.63 -6.09 -3.44
CA GLY A 314 -31.63 -4.62 -3.46
C GLY A 314 -30.68 -3.93 -2.48
N ARG A 315 -29.41 -4.36 -2.41
CA ARG A 315 -28.37 -3.62 -1.68
C ARG A 315 -28.08 -2.31 -2.40
N SER A 316 -27.91 -1.22 -1.65
CA SER A 316 -27.61 0.09 -2.25
C SER A 316 -26.22 0.14 -2.91
N GLY A 317 -26.06 1.06 -3.86
CA GLY A 317 -24.79 1.30 -4.54
C GLY A 317 -24.50 0.30 -5.65
N ARG A 318 -23.22 -0.03 -5.86
CA ARG A 318 -22.79 -1.02 -6.86
C ARG A 318 -21.60 -1.80 -6.31
N ALA A 319 -21.74 -3.12 -6.15
CA ALA A 319 -20.61 -3.96 -5.77
C ALA A 319 -19.48 -3.86 -6.80
N GLN A 320 -18.22 -3.82 -6.41
CA GLN A 320 -17.14 -4.05 -7.37
C GLN A 320 -16.99 -5.55 -7.64
N GLY A 321 -17.04 -6.34 -6.58
CA GLY A 321 -17.04 -7.80 -6.62
C GLY A 321 -16.79 -8.39 -5.24
N ILE A 322 -17.01 -9.69 -5.13
CA ILE A 322 -16.71 -10.48 -3.95
C ILE A 322 -15.20 -10.75 -3.94
N ALA A 323 -14.55 -10.39 -2.83
CA ALA A 323 -13.12 -10.64 -2.58
C ALA A 323 -12.88 -11.90 -1.73
N GLY A 324 -13.90 -12.39 -1.04
CA GLY A 324 -13.87 -13.62 -0.24
C GLY A 324 -15.19 -13.86 0.48
N TRP A 325 -15.21 -14.84 1.38
CA TRP A 325 -16.40 -15.21 2.16
C TRP A 325 -16.05 -15.44 3.63
N ARG A 326 -16.90 -14.98 4.55
CA ARG A 326 -16.86 -15.36 5.98
C ARG A 326 -17.99 -16.31 6.29
N GLY A 327 -17.68 -17.61 6.32
CA GLY A 327 -18.71 -18.64 6.30
C GLY A 327 -19.59 -18.45 5.05
N PRO A 328 -20.93 -18.39 5.15
CA PRO A 328 -21.80 -18.16 3.99
C PRO A 328 -21.93 -16.68 3.58
N VAL A 329 -21.32 -15.75 4.31
CA VAL A 329 -21.51 -14.30 4.10
C VAL A 329 -20.44 -13.76 3.13
N PRO A 330 -20.82 -13.14 2.01
CA PRO A 330 -19.86 -12.57 1.07
C PRO A 330 -19.17 -11.33 1.64
N VAL A 331 -17.86 -11.24 1.43
CA VAL A 331 -17.05 -10.05 1.65
C VAL A 331 -16.86 -9.35 0.31
N VAL A 332 -17.34 -8.11 0.22
CA VAL A 332 -17.38 -7.31 -0.99
C VAL A 332 -16.39 -6.16 -0.88
N VAL A 333 -15.73 -5.84 -1.99
CA VAL A 333 -15.04 -4.55 -2.13
C VAL A 333 -16.10 -3.51 -2.45
N ASP A 334 -16.43 -2.70 -1.45
CA ASP A 334 -17.32 -1.56 -1.61
C ASP A 334 -16.51 -0.33 -2.01
N GLY A 335 -17.04 0.44 -2.93
CA GLY A 335 -16.40 1.64 -3.46
C GLY A 335 -17.44 2.39 -4.28
N ASN A 336 -17.77 3.61 -3.83
CA ASN A 336 -18.80 4.41 -4.46
C ASN A 336 -18.37 4.76 -5.90
N PRO A 337 -19.11 4.31 -6.94
CA PRO A 337 -18.75 4.60 -8.33
C PRO A 337 -18.91 6.09 -8.69
N LEU A 338 -19.49 6.91 -7.80
CA LEU A 338 -19.71 8.35 -8.02
C LEU A 338 -18.54 9.23 -7.57
N ASP A 339 -17.56 8.70 -6.83
CA ASP A 339 -16.41 9.51 -6.46
C ASP A 339 -15.47 9.61 -7.66
N VAL A 340 -15.59 10.76 -8.35
CA VAL A 340 -14.54 11.32 -9.20
C VAL A 340 -13.32 11.42 -8.32
N ASP A 341 -12.47 10.40 -8.37
CA ASP A 341 -11.13 10.36 -7.80
C ASP A 341 -10.93 11.16 -6.49
N PRO A 342 -10.81 10.50 -5.32
CA PRO A 342 -10.41 9.10 -5.17
C PRO A 342 -11.54 8.11 -4.82
N PHE A 343 -11.31 6.85 -5.21
CA PHE A 343 -12.25 5.72 -5.19
C PHE A 343 -12.49 5.09 -3.80
N ASN A 344 -11.53 5.25 -2.88
CA ASN A 344 -11.59 4.88 -1.46
C ASN A 344 -12.26 3.52 -1.17
N PRO A 345 -11.74 2.40 -1.74
CA PRO A 345 -12.34 1.09 -1.58
C PRO A 345 -12.28 0.61 -0.13
N SER A 346 -13.37 0.07 0.38
CA SER A 346 -13.44 -0.58 1.69
C SER A 346 -13.84 -2.04 1.55
N LEU A 347 -13.50 -2.87 2.53
CA LEU A 347 -14.01 -4.24 2.60
C LEU A 347 -15.22 -4.26 3.52
N VAL A 348 -16.33 -4.81 3.03
CA VAL A 348 -17.58 -4.92 3.78
C VAL A 348 -18.13 -6.34 3.72
N LEU A 349 -18.73 -6.80 4.82
CA LEU A 349 -19.63 -7.96 4.80
C LEU A 349 -20.97 -7.52 4.24
N ALA A 350 -21.46 -8.19 3.20
CA ALA A 350 -22.79 -7.96 2.67
C ALA A 350 -23.76 -8.96 3.32
N LEU A 351 -24.53 -8.49 4.30
CA LEU A 351 -25.34 -9.33 5.17
C LEU A 351 -26.64 -9.80 4.48
N PRO A 352 -27.23 -10.93 4.94
CA PRO A 352 -28.46 -11.48 4.35
C PRO A 352 -29.71 -10.61 4.52
N ASP A 353 -29.68 -9.62 5.39
CA ASP A 353 -30.76 -8.63 5.58
C ASP A 353 -30.63 -7.42 4.63
N GLY A 354 -29.62 -7.42 3.76
CA GLY A 354 -29.32 -6.34 2.82
C GLY A 354 -28.42 -5.25 3.41
N THR A 355 -28.09 -5.30 4.71
CA THR A 355 -27.18 -4.35 5.34
C THR A 355 -25.72 -4.68 5.05
N GLN A 356 -24.81 -3.74 5.33
CA GLN A 356 -23.38 -3.93 5.17
C GLN A 356 -22.62 -3.59 6.46
N GLN A 357 -21.61 -4.39 6.78
CA GLN A 357 -20.72 -4.17 7.92
C GLN A 357 -19.27 -4.01 7.44
N THR A 358 -18.65 -2.87 7.71
CA THR A 358 -17.25 -2.62 7.32
C THR A 358 -16.28 -3.49 8.11
N LEU A 359 -15.34 -4.12 7.40
CA LEU A 359 -14.23 -4.90 7.94
C LEU A 359 -12.91 -4.15 7.90
N LEU A 360 -12.66 -3.41 6.82
CA LEU A 360 -11.42 -2.68 6.60
C LEU A 360 -11.68 -1.38 5.86
N THR A 361 -11.18 -0.27 6.41
CA THR A 361 -11.16 1.04 5.76
C THR A 361 -9.77 1.38 5.22
N THR A 362 -9.72 2.13 4.12
CA THR A 362 -8.48 2.59 3.49
C THR A 362 -8.30 4.10 3.67
N PRO A 363 -7.08 4.63 3.49
CA PRO A 363 -6.87 6.07 3.44
C PRO A 363 -7.68 6.74 2.34
N ASP A 364 -8.00 8.01 2.55
CA ASP A 364 -8.49 8.88 1.48
C ASP A 364 -7.43 8.96 0.38
N GLY A 365 -7.85 8.94 -0.89
CA GLY A 365 -6.92 8.88 -2.02
C GLY A 365 -6.73 7.46 -2.55
N THR A 366 -7.24 6.43 -1.88
CA THR A 366 -6.96 5.05 -2.27
C THR A 366 -7.56 4.74 -3.63
N ARG A 367 -6.71 4.26 -4.56
CA ARG A 367 -7.07 3.91 -5.94
C ARG A 367 -7.22 2.41 -6.14
N GLN A 368 -6.32 1.65 -5.55
CA GLN A 368 -6.25 0.21 -5.70
C GLN A 368 -6.05 -0.42 -4.32
N LEU A 369 -6.69 -1.56 -4.09
CA LEU A 369 -6.58 -2.35 -2.88
C LEU A 369 -6.58 -3.84 -3.26
N THR A 370 -5.59 -4.57 -2.76
CA THR A 370 -5.58 -6.03 -2.77
C THR A 370 -5.24 -6.54 -1.38
N VAL A 371 -5.97 -7.55 -0.93
CA VAL A 371 -5.88 -8.12 0.42
C VAL A 371 -5.80 -9.63 0.29
N PRO A 372 -4.93 -10.32 1.05
CA PRO A 372 -4.82 -11.77 1.00
C PRO A 372 -6.15 -12.44 1.33
N ARG A 373 -6.53 -13.41 0.50
CA ARG A 373 -7.81 -14.12 0.64
C ARG A 373 -7.94 -14.81 2.01
N ASP A 374 -6.87 -15.41 2.51
CA ASP A 374 -6.88 -16.09 3.81
C ASP A 374 -7.21 -15.11 4.96
N LEU A 375 -6.76 -13.85 4.84
CA LEU A 375 -7.04 -12.83 5.83
C LEU A 375 -8.49 -12.33 5.74
N ILE A 376 -9.04 -12.22 4.53
CA ILE A 376 -10.46 -11.89 4.32
C ILE A 376 -11.36 -12.95 4.94
N GLU A 377 -11.09 -14.22 4.63
CA GLU A 377 -11.97 -15.35 4.96
C GLU A 377 -11.82 -15.80 6.42
N ASN A 378 -10.59 -15.81 6.95
CA ASN A 378 -10.28 -16.42 8.25
C ASN A 378 -9.56 -15.49 9.23
N GLY A 379 -9.25 -14.25 8.83
CA GLY A 379 -8.42 -13.33 9.61
C GLY A 379 -9.18 -12.25 10.39
N THR A 380 -8.42 -11.42 11.08
CA THR A 380 -8.90 -10.18 11.71
C THR A 380 -8.10 -9.00 11.18
N PHE A 381 -8.80 -7.91 10.84
CA PHE A 381 -8.14 -6.68 10.42
C PHE A 381 -7.80 -5.83 11.65
N ALA A 382 -6.53 -5.44 11.76
CA ALA A 382 -6.05 -4.56 12.81
C ALA A 382 -6.02 -3.09 12.35
N ASP A 383 -5.66 -2.19 13.26
CA ASP A 383 -5.30 -0.82 12.90
C ASP A 383 -3.82 -0.76 12.51
N TYR A 384 -3.57 -0.50 11.22
CA TYR A 384 -2.25 -0.38 10.64
C TYR A 384 -1.88 1.09 10.46
N ARG A 385 -0.74 1.51 11.01
CA ARG A 385 -0.22 2.87 10.87
C ARG A 385 1.25 2.84 10.52
N ALA A 386 1.63 3.58 9.48
CA ALA A 386 3.02 3.72 9.10
C ALA A 386 3.82 4.42 10.22
N SER A 387 5.01 3.90 10.52
CA SER A 387 5.95 4.58 11.41
C SER A 387 6.76 5.59 10.58
N PRO A 388 6.79 6.90 10.94
CA PRO A 388 7.61 7.88 10.23
C PRO A 388 9.11 7.62 10.35
N TRP A 389 9.49 6.76 11.30
CA TRP A 389 10.87 6.38 11.58
C TRP A 389 11.32 5.12 10.87
N ASP A 390 10.44 4.43 10.15
CA ASP A 390 10.82 3.26 9.35
C ASP A 390 11.08 3.69 7.90
N ALA A 391 12.17 4.45 7.77
CA ALA A 391 12.45 5.29 6.62
C ALA A 391 13.67 4.81 5.81
N GLN A 392 13.79 5.34 4.59
CA GLN A 392 14.97 5.14 3.75
C GLN A 392 16.22 5.83 4.34
N PRO A 393 17.44 5.35 4.05
CA PRO A 393 18.68 5.92 4.60
C PRO A 393 18.88 7.42 4.34
N TRP A 394 18.41 7.94 3.21
CA TRP A 394 18.54 9.36 2.86
C TRP A 394 17.78 10.26 3.84
N PHE A 395 16.66 9.80 4.39
CA PHE A 395 15.84 10.57 5.33
C PHE A 395 16.63 10.92 6.59
N TYR A 396 17.32 9.93 7.18
CA TYR A 396 18.16 10.17 8.35
C TYR A 396 19.38 11.02 8.05
N ARG A 397 19.97 10.90 6.84
CA ARG A 397 21.06 11.78 6.40
C ARG A 397 20.60 13.24 6.29
N SER A 398 19.40 13.48 5.75
CA SER A 398 18.79 14.80 5.67
C SER A 398 18.48 15.38 7.06
N LEU A 399 17.92 14.57 7.97
CA LEU A 399 17.70 14.97 9.36
C LEU A 399 19.01 15.35 10.06
N GLY A 400 20.05 14.50 9.92
CA GLY A 400 21.38 14.76 10.48
C GLY A 400 22.01 16.05 9.93
N ALA A 401 21.91 16.29 8.63
CA ALA A 401 22.38 17.52 8.01
C ALA A 401 21.64 18.75 8.56
N GLY A 402 20.32 18.67 8.75
CA GLY A 402 19.52 19.74 9.35
C GLY A 402 19.96 20.08 10.77
N VAL A 403 20.23 19.06 11.59
CA VAL A 403 20.76 19.24 12.97
C VAL A 403 22.14 19.92 12.96
N LEU A 404 23.03 19.51 12.05
CA LEU A 404 24.36 20.13 11.92
C LEU A 404 24.29 21.59 11.49
N ILE A 405 23.39 21.93 10.54
CA ILE A 405 23.15 23.31 10.11
C ILE A 405 22.62 24.15 11.27
N ALA A 406 21.63 23.66 12.02
CA ALA A 406 21.09 24.36 13.18
C ALA A 406 22.16 24.61 14.26
N ALA A 407 23.01 23.62 14.53
CA ALA A 407 24.13 23.76 15.46
C ALA A 407 25.14 24.82 14.98
N ALA A 408 25.48 24.82 13.69
CA ALA A 408 26.40 25.79 13.10
C ALA A 408 25.84 27.22 13.15
N LEU A 409 24.56 27.41 12.83
CA LEU A 409 23.88 28.71 12.92
C LEU A 409 23.81 29.22 14.36
N THR A 410 23.57 28.32 15.32
CA THR A 410 23.55 28.67 16.75
C THR A 410 24.95 29.09 17.23
N ALA A 411 25.99 28.33 16.86
CA ALA A 411 27.37 28.67 17.17
C ALA A 411 27.80 30.01 16.54
N LEU A 412 27.42 30.24 15.28
CA LEU A 412 27.67 31.51 14.58
C LEU A 412 26.95 32.68 15.26
N GLY A 413 25.68 32.52 15.65
CA GLY A 413 24.92 33.54 16.37
C GLY A 413 25.54 33.88 17.73
N LEU A 414 25.99 32.87 18.48
CA LEU A 414 26.73 33.06 19.73
C LEU A 414 28.07 33.77 19.51
N TRP A 415 28.78 33.42 18.44
CA TRP A 415 30.04 34.07 18.06
C TRP A 415 29.85 35.53 17.67
N LEU A 416 28.84 35.85 16.85
CA LEU A 416 28.49 37.21 16.45
C LEU A 416 28.06 38.07 17.66
N ARG A 417 27.27 37.51 18.58
CA ARG A 417 26.91 38.17 19.85
C ARG A 417 28.16 38.51 20.67
N ARG A 418 29.10 37.56 20.79
CA ARG A 418 30.38 37.79 21.48
C ARG A 418 31.20 38.91 20.83
N ARG A 419 31.26 38.96 19.50
CA ARG A 419 31.96 40.04 18.76
C ARG A 419 31.32 41.41 18.99
N ARG A 420 29.99 41.52 18.91
CA ARG A 420 29.28 42.80 19.17
C ARG A 420 29.50 43.29 20.60
N SER A 421 29.45 42.40 21.59
CA SER A 421 29.77 42.75 22.99
C SER A 421 31.24 43.08 23.25
N ALA A 422 32.14 42.80 22.29
CA ALA A 422 33.55 43.16 22.36
C ALA A 422 33.86 44.47 21.64
N ALA A 423 33.08 44.85 20.62
CA ALA A 423 33.23 46.10 19.87
C ALA A 423 32.49 47.31 20.47
N GLY A 424 31.54 47.08 21.39
CA GLY A 424 30.83 48.13 22.14
C GLY A 424 31.50 48.55 23.46
N ARG A 425 32.81 48.31 23.60
CA ARG A 425 33.68 48.80 24.68
C ARG A 425 34.91 49.42 24.04
#